data_AF-A0A0L8IE07-F1
#
_entry.id   AF-A0A0L8IE07-F1
#
_cell.length_a   1.000
_cell.length_b   1.000
_cell.length_c   1.000
_cell.angle_alpha   90.00
_cell.angle_beta   90.00
_cell.angle_gamma   90.00
#
_symmetry.space_group_name_H-M   'P 1'
#
loop_
_entity.id
_entity.type
_entity.pdbx_description
1 polymer ?
#
loop_
_entity_poly.entity_id
_entity_poly.type
_entity_poly.pdbx_seq_one_letter_code
_entity_poly.pdbx_strand_id
1 'polypeptide(L)'
;MNIGSFLYFMLWIVFALCSVALNIFNIDWHKTSIPQGIILVIVLGILQGSVYEFPVQTIATLIVGGNRRKNPTAEGDNLTLILNYNLLAVTVDDIEECFQTMFQAFMGNLCFNVSAVLVSATSKEDLISCELECRDKYRKLIYDELFKEGVCFANGYYDDINQDRFKNVWMYFQYCPGDIFIHQHLDSICDRFAREFMVIHRTSKVLRKCGQYQDLMLLSEGESFAYTYTDIEYYGKMARPYNQPTFYYSSDVQNIFNRRFDYTLVLDADTGVPDGTVEKLLGIAAANPEKGIIQPSIKLSRDLIRSTEQPACEINMQVAEYSTDMRVLHMVRGEIQRDTRM
;
A
#
# COMPACT_ATOMS: atom_id res chain seq x y z
N MET A 1 -18.36 -31.84 18.00
CA MET A 1 -17.37 -30.75 17.90
C MET A 1 -16.01 -31.35 18.22
N ASN A 2 -15.02 -31.27 17.31
CA ASN A 2 -13.71 -31.86 17.56
C ASN A 2 -13.03 -31.15 18.75
N ILE A 3 -12.25 -31.89 19.55
CA ILE A 3 -11.53 -31.36 20.72
C ILE A 3 -10.67 -30.14 20.34
N GLY A 4 -10.05 -30.16 19.16
CA GLY A 4 -9.29 -29.01 18.63
C GLY A 4 -10.15 -27.77 18.39
N SER A 5 -11.37 -27.93 17.86
CA SER A 5 -12.31 -26.82 17.67
C SER A 5 -12.79 -26.26 19.00
N PHE A 6 -13.06 -27.12 19.99
CA PHE A 6 -13.47 -26.68 21.33
C PHE A 6 -12.36 -25.89 22.04
N LEU A 7 -11.11 -26.39 22.01
CA LEU A 7 -9.95 -25.67 22.57
C LEU A 7 -9.72 -24.34 21.89
N TYR A 8 -9.84 -24.29 20.56
CA TYR A 8 -9.71 -23.07 19.77
C TYR A 8 -10.75 -22.00 20.19
N PHE A 9 -12.02 -22.36 20.26
CA PHE A 9 -13.08 -21.42 20.68
C PHE A 9 -12.94 -20.97 22.15
N MET A 10 -12.48 -21.85 23.05
CA MET A 10 -12.26 -21.48 24.45
C MET A 10 -11.08 -20.52 24.61
N LEU A 11 -9.96 -20.75 23.91
CA LEU A 11 -8.82 -19.83 23.88
C LEU A 11 -9.22 -18.48 23.28
N TRP A 12 -10.02 -18.49 22.22
CA TRP A 12 -10.53 -17.28 21.61
C TRP A 12 -11.36 -16.42 22.57
N ILE A 13 -12.32 -17.03 23.27
CA ILE A 13 -13.17 -16.34 24.24
C ILE A 13 -12.31 -15.74 25.36
N VAL A 14 -11.34 -16.51 25.87
CA VAL A 14 -10.43 -16.03 26.93
C VAL A 14 -9.62 -14.83 26.45
N PHE A 15 -9.00 -14.90 25.28
CA PHE A 15 -8.24 -13.78 24.73
C PHE A 15 -9.13 -12.57 24.43
N ALA A 16 -10.32 -12.75 23.86
CA ALA A 16 -11.25 -11.66 23.61
C ALA A 16 -11.65 -10.94 24.91
N LEU A 17 -11.97 -11.69 25.97
CA LEU A 17 -12.29 -11.12 27.28
C LEU A 17 -11.10 -10.40 27.92
N CYS A 18 -9.90 -10.98 27.87
CA CYS A 18 -8.69 -10.34 28.36
C CYS A 18 -8.38 -9.03 27.60
N SER A 19 -8.54 -9.03 26.27
CA SER A 19 -8.34 -7.85 25.43
C SER A 19 -9.32 -6.73 25.79
N VAL A 20 -10.61 -7.04 25.95
CA VAL A 20 -11.63 -6.07 26.37
C VAL A 20 -11.31 -5.51 27.76
N ALA A 21 -10.94 -6.37 28.71
CA ALA A 21 -10.58 -5.94 30.07
C ALA A 21 -9.37 -4.99 30.06
N LEU A 22 -8.30 -5.33 29.34
CA LEU A 22 -7.11 -4.47 29.25
C LEU A 22 -7.41 -3.13 28.56
N ASN A 23 -8.28 -3.10 27.55
CA ASN A 23 -8.70 -1.85 26.92
C ASN A 23 -9.53 -0.97 27.86
N ILE A 24 -10.41 -1.55 28.68
CA ILE A 24 -11.16 -0.81 29.71
C ILE A 24 -10.20 -0.07 30.67
N PHE A 25 -9.09 -0.72 31.04
CA PHE A 25 -8.06 -0.10 31.88
C PHE A 25 -7.22 0.96 31.15
N ASN A 26 -7.18 0.93 29.82
CA ASN A 26 -6.43 1.88 29.00
C ASN A 26 -7.26 3.13 28.60
N ILE A 27 -8.57 3.13 28.84
CA ILE A 27 -9.42 4.30 28.62
C ILE A 27 -9.10 5.36 29.67
N ASP A 28 -8.82 6.58 29.23
CA ASP A 28 -8.72 7.76 30.11
C ASP A 28 -10.13 8.19 30.54
N TRP A 29 -10.61 7.60 31.63
CA TRP A 29 -11.93 7.85 32.22
C TRP A 29 -12.11 9.28 32.75
N HIS A 30 -11.03 10.05 32.91
CA HIS A 30 -11.13 11.45 33.31
C HIS A 30 -11.53 12.37 32.16
N LYS A 31 -11.27 11.97 30.90
CA LYS A 31 -11.62 12.74 29.70
C LYS A 31 -12.83 12.18 28.95
N THR A 32 -13.17 10.92 29.17
CA THR A 32 -14.23 10.23 28.44
C THR A 32 -15.54 10.26 29.23
N SER A 33 -16.64 10.72 28.61
CA SER A 33 -17.95 10.66 29.28
C SER A 33 -18.44 9.21 29.44
N ILE A 34 -19.07 8.90 30.58
CA ILE A 34 -19.51 7.54 30.92
C ILE A 34 -20.36 6.88 29.81
N PRO A 35 -21.34 7.56 29.18
CA PRO A 35 -22.12 6.96 28.10
C PRO A 35 -21.28 6.60 26.87
N GLN A 36 -20.28 7.42 26.52
CA GLN A 36 -19.37 7.15 25.41
C GLN A 36 -18.42 6.00 25.74
N GLY A 37 -17.94 5.92 26.98
CA GLY A 37 -17.14 4.79 27.46
C GLY A 37 -17.88 3.46 27.35
N ILE A 38 -19.17 3.42 27.70
CA ILE A 38 -20.02 2.22 27.57
C ILE A 38 -20.17 1.80 26.10
N ILE A 39 -20.44 2.74 25.19
CA ILE A 39 -20.54 2.46 23.75
C ILE A 39 -19.22 1.92 23.21
N LEU A 40 -18.10 2.51 23.62
CA LEU A 40 -16.77 2.11 23.20
C LEU A 40 -16.43 0.68 23.67
N VAL A 41 -16.81 0.31 24.89
CA VAL A 41 -16.64 -1.06 25.41
C VAL A 41 -17.51 -2.07 24.65
N ILE A 42 -18.74 -1.72 24.29
CA ILE A 42 -19.63 -2.60 23.49
C ILE A 42 -19.03 -2.84 22.10
N VAL A 43 -18.58 -1.77 21.43
CA VAL A 43 -17.96 -1.86 20.10
C VAL A 43 -16.65 -2.66 20.17
N LEU A 44 -15.81 -2.43 21.18
CA LEU A 44 -14.61 -3.24 21.42
C LEU A 44 -14.95 -4.71 21.64
N GLY A 45 -15.98 -5.03 22.43
CA GLY A 45 -16.42 -6.41 22.65
C GLY A 45 -16.84 -7.10 21.35
N ILE A 46 -17.56 -6.40 20.47
CA ILE A 46 -17.95 -6.92 19.16
C ILE A 46 -16.73 -7.13 18.27
N LEU A 47 -15.82 -6.15 18.17
CA LEU A 47 -14.64 -6.21 17.31
C LEU A 47 -13.66 -7.33 17.75
N GLN A 48 -13.38 -7.41 19.06
CA GLN A 48 -12.49 -8.43 19.63
C GLN A 48 -13.13 -9.83 19.57
N GLY A 49 -14.47 -9.90 19.65
CA GLY A 49 -15.27 -11.11 19.45
C GLY A 49 -15.58 -11.44 17.99
N SER A 50 -14.91 -10.81 17.01
CA SER A 50 -15.15 -11.09 15.58
C SER A 50 -14.00 -11.84 14.90
N VAL A 51 -12.75 -11.57 15.27
CA VAL A 51 -11.56 -12.17 14.63
C VAL A 51 -10.51 -12.47 15.70
N TYR A 52 -9.99 -13.70 15.75
CA TYR A 52 -9.05 -14.17 16.79
C TYR A 52 -7.73 -13.40 16.85
N GLU A 53 -7.27 -12.89 15.71
CA GLU A 53 -6.00 -12.15 15.61
C GLU A 53 -6.06 -10.82 16.37
N PHE A 54 -7.23 -10.17 16.42
CA PHE A 54 -7.38 -8.89 17.11
C PHE A 54 -7.14 -8.96 18.62
N PRO A 55 -7.73 -9.92 19.37
CA PRO A 55 -7.43 -10.09 20.79
C PRO A 55 -5.97 -10.35 21.10
N VAL A 56 -5.32 -11.24 20.33
CA VAL A 56 -3.93 -11.62 20.56
C VAL A 56 -3.00 -10.44 20.29
N GLN A 57 -3.20 -9.74 19.17
CA GLN A 57 -2.42 -8.55 18.82
C GLN A 57 -2.63 -7.43 19.84
N THR A 58 -3.88 -7.20 20.28
CA THR A 58 -4.21 -6.16 21.26
C THR A 58 -3.59 -6.45 22.62
N ILE A 59 -3.68 -7.69 23.10
CA ILE A 59 -3.04 -8.13 24.35
C ILE A 59 -1.52 -8.00 24.25
N ALA A 60 -0.90 -8.46 23.16
CA ALA A 60 0.54 -8.33 22.94
C ALA A 60 0.98 -6.86 22.96
N THR A 61 0.22 -5.98 22.31
CA THR A 61 0.49 -4.53 22.28
C THR A 61 0.40 -3.89 23.67
N LEU A 62 -0.61 -4.27 24.46
CA LEU A 62 -0.85 -3.72 25.80
C LEU A 62 0.15 -4.25 26.83
N ILE A 63 0.54 -5.53 26.75
CA ILE A 63 1.53 -6.14 27.67
C ILE A 63 2.94 -5.66 27.39
N VAL A 64 3.32 -5.52 26.12
CA VAL A 64 4.67 -5.12 25.70
C VAL A 64 4.94 -3.63 25.97
N GLY A 65 3.90 -2.88 26.35
CA GLY A 65 3.97 -1.47 26.73
C GLY A 65 4.01 -0.56 25.51
N GLY A 66 3.00 0.29 25.38
CA GLY A 66 2.88 1.33 24.34
C GLY A 66 3.86 2.49 24.51
N ASN A 67 5.10 2.23 24.91
CA ASN A 67 6.16 3.21 24.72
C ASN A 67 6.35 3.38 23.22
N ARG A 68 6.31 4.62 22.72
CA ARG A 68 6.65 4.97 21.33
C ARG A 68 8.02 4.41 21.01
N ARG A 69 8.07 3.21 20.41
CA ARG A 69 9.30 2.64 19.91
C ARG A 69 9.66 3.48 18.70
N LYS A 70 10.67 4.33 18.84
CA LYS A 70 11.35 4.86 17.67
C LYS A 70 11.99 3.65 17.00
N ASN A 71 11.33 3.14 15.96
CA ASN A 71 11.94 2.11 15.15
C ASN A 71 13.24 2.67 14.59
N PRO A 72 14.35 1.91 14.63
CA PRO A 72 15.57 2.35 13.99
C PRO A 72 15.28 2.61 12.51
N THR A 73 15.88 3.66 11.98
CA THR A 73 15.80 4.05 10.57
C THR A 73 17.20 4.10 10.00
N ALA A 74 17.36 3.64 8.77
CA ALA A 74 18.60 3.75 8.00
C ALA A 74 18.29 4.43 6.65
N GLU A 75 19.32 4.78 5.88
CA GLU A 75 19.14 5.26 4.50
C GLU A 75 18.56 4.13 3.65
N GLY A 76 17.43 4.40 2.98
CA GLY A 76 16.67 3.42 2.19
C GLY A 76 16.73 3.65 0.68
N ASP A 77 17.62 4.53 0.21
CA ASP A 77 17.70 4.96 -1.20
C ASP A 77 18.07 3.81 -2.15
N ASN A 78 18.69 2.75 -1.61
CA ASN A 78 19.04 1.54 -2.33
C ASN A 78 17.87 0.55 -2.50
N LEU A 79 16.78 0.74 -1.76
CA LEU A 79 15.61 -0.13 -1.80
C LEU A 79 14.60 0.40 -2.80
N THR A 80 13.86 -0.49 -3.43
CA THR A 80 12.80 -0.15 -4.39
C THR A 80 11.43 -0.50 -3.84
N LEU A 81 10.43 0.34 -4.13
CA LEU A 81 9.06 0.13 -3.66
C LEU A 81 8.05 0.37 -4.77
N ILE A 82 7.05 -0.51 -4.85
CA ILE A 82 5.89 -0.32 -5.73
C ILE A 82 4.60 -0.14 -4.91
N LEU A 83 3.89 0.97 -5.17
CA LEU A 83 2.54 1.22 -4.67
C LEU A 83 1.57 0.36 -5.50
N ASN A 84 0.99 -0.66 -4.89
CA ASN A 84 0.12 -1.63 -5.54
C ASN A 84 -1.34 -1.38 -5.14
N TYR A 85 -2.03 -0.57 -5.95
CA TYR A 85 -3.47 -0.36 -5.84
C TYR A 85 -4.23 -1.50 -6.49
N ASN A 86 -5.22 -2.05 -5.81
CA ASN A 86 -6.02 -3.16 -6.33
C ASN A 86 -7.47 -2.72 -6.54
N LEU A 87 -8.00 -2.93 -7.75
CA LEU A 87 -9.33 -2.48 -8.13
C LEU A 87 -10.12 -3.57 -8.86
N LEU A 88 -11.40 -3.67 -8.50
CA LEU A 88 -12.44 -4.29 -9.32
C LEU A 88 -13.54 -3.23 -9.52
N ALA A 89 -13.46 -2.50 -10.62
CA ALA A 89 -14.40 -1.41 -10.88
C ALA A 89 -15.77 -1.96 -11.33
N VAL A 90 -16.84 -1.37 -10.80
CA VAL A 90 -18.21 -1.62 -11.25
C VAL A 90 -18.73 -0.43 -12.06
N THR A 91 -18.22 0.76 -11.74
CA THR A 91 -18.59 2.06 -12.29
C THR A 91 -17.35 2.87 -12.71
N VAL A 92 -17.57 3.95 -13.46
CA VAL A 92 -16.50 4.92 -13.81
C VAL A 92 -16.04 5.70 -12.59
N ASP A 93 -16.94 6.02 -11.66
CA ASP A 93 -16.63 6.75 -10.44
C ASP A 93 -15.59 5.99 -9.58
N ASP A 94 -15.71 4.66 -9.49
CA ASP A 94 -14.73 3.81 -8.80
C ASP A 94 -13.31 3.97 -9.39
N ILE A 95 -13.22 4.14 -10.71
CA ILE A 95 -11.96 4.31 -11.44
C ILE A 95 -11.40 5.70 -11.14
N GLU A 96 -12.21 6.75 -11.32
CA GLU A 96 -11.76 8.13 -11.11
C GLU A 96 -11.26 8.36 -9.68
N GLU A 97 -11.99 7.86 -8.67
CA GLU A 97 -11.59 7.95 -7.26
C GLU A 97 -10.28 7.19 -6.98
N CYS A 98 -10.15 5.97 -7.52
CA CYS A 98 -8.93 5.17 -7.37
C CYS A 98 -7.72 5.85 -8.00
N PHE A 99 -7.86 6.39 -9.22
CA PHE A 99 -6.77 7.07 -9.91
C PHE A 99 -6.39 8.38 -9.25
N GLN A 100 -7.36 9.15 -8.74
CA GLN A 100 -7.07 10.35 -7.96
C GLN A 100 -6.28 10.01 -6.70
N THR A 101 -6.70 8.97 -5.98
CA THR A 101 -6.03 8.50 -4.75
C THR A 101 -4.61 8.02 -5.05
N MET A 102 -4.44 7.19 -6.09
CA MET A 102 -3.14 6.71 -6.54
C MET A 102 -2.22 7.84 -6.99
N PHE A 103 -2.74 8.83 -7.71
CA PHE A 103 -1.98 10.01 -8.14
C PHE A 103 -1.47 10.82 -6.96
N GLN A 104 -2.34 11.10 -5.98
CA GLN A 104 -1.94 11.83 -4.76
C GLN A 104 -0.86 11.07 -3.99
N ALA A 105 -1.05 9.76 -3.79
CA ALA A 105 -0.07 8.91 -3.13
C ALA A 105 1.28 8.90 -3.85
N PHE A 106 1.27 8.77 -5.18
CA PHE A 106 2.48 8.74 -6.00
C PHE A 106 3.22 10.10 -5.98
N MET A 107 2.51 11.20 -6.24
CA MET A 107 3.12 12.54 -6.30
C MET A 107 3.58 13.07 -4.95
N GLY A 108 2.92 12.68 -3.86
CA GLY A 108 3.32 13.00 -2.48
C GLY A 108 4.47 12.15 -1.95
N ASN A 109 4.81 11.07 -2.65
CA ASN A 109 5.89 10.15 -2.27
C ASN A 109 6.87 9.90 -3.43
N LEU A 110 6.99 10.87 -4.33
CA LEU A 110 7.76 10.73 -5.56
C LEU A 110 9.26 10.59 -5.26
N CYS A 111 9.86 9.53 -5.79
CA CYS A 111 11.30 9.26 -5.70
C CYS A 111 11.73 8.32 -6.85
N PHE A 112 13.02 8.29 -7.20
CA PHE A 112 13.56 7.49 -8.32
C PHE A 112 13.39 5.97 -8.17
N ASN A 113 13.19 5.49 -6.94
CA ASN A 113 13.04 4.09 -6.56
C ASN A 113 11.58 3.70 -6.26
N VAL A 114 10.62 4.61 -6.51
CA VAL A 114 9.20 4.39 -6.25
C VAL A 114 8.41 4.33 -7.56
N SER A 115 7.56 3.32 -7.68
CA SER A 115 6.61 3.14 -8.79
C SER A 115 5.18 3.05 -8.26
N ALA A 116 4.19 3.34 -9.09
CA ALA A 116 2.78 3.14 -8.77
C ALA A 116 2.10 2.30 -9.84
N VAL A 117 1.35 1.28 -9.42
CA VAL A 117 0.60 0.40 -10.33
C VAL A 117 -0.81 0.17 -9.82
N LEU A 118 -1.76 0.30 -10.73
CA LEU A 118 -3.10 -0.24 -10.58
C LEU A 118 -3.12 -1.68 -11.12
N VAL A 119 -3.36 -2.62 -10.22
CA VAL A 119 -3.64 -4.02 -10.53
C VAL A 119 -5.16 -4.20 -10.64
N SER A 120 -5.65 -4.18 -11.87
CA SER A 120 -7.09 -4.23 -12.18
C SER A 120 -7.55 -5.67 -12.42
N ALA A 121 -8.66 -6.05 -11.80
CA ALA A 121 -9.44 -7.24 -12.12
C ALA A 121 -10.75 -6.90 -12.85
N THR A 122 -10.91 -5.65 -13.27
CA THR A 122 -12.05 -5.17 -14.08
C THR A 122 -12.11 -5.94 -15.39
N SER A 123 -13.31 -6.40 -15.77
CA SER A 123 -13.49 -7.23 -16.97
C SER A 123 -14.41 -6.64 -18.03
N LYS A 124 -15.06 -5.50 -17.77
CA LYS A 124 -15.91 -4.83 -18.77
C LYS A 124 -15.04 -3.98 -19.69
N GLU A 125 -15.17 -4.13 -21.00
CA GLU A 125 -14.32 -3.45 -21.99
C GLU A 125 -14.39 -1.92 -21.90
N ASP A 126 -15.58 -1.34 -21.70
CA ASP A 126 -15.75 0.11 -21.53
C ASP A 126 -15.00 0.64 -20.31
N LEU A 127 -15.01 -0.12 -19.20
CA LEU A 127 -14.30 0.24 -17.98
C LEU A 127 -12.78 0.07 -18.12
N ILE A 128 -12.32 -0.98 -18.80
CA ILE A 128 -10.89 -1.17 -19.11
C ILE A 128 -10.38 -0.01 -19.97
N SER A 129 -11.16 0.42 -20.96
CA SER A 129 -10.81 1.57 -21.80
C SER A 129 -10.73 2.85 -20.97
N CYS A 130 -11.68 3.05 -20.06
CA CYS A 130 -11.66 4.17 -19.12
C CYS A 130 -10.44 4.16 -18.18
N GLU A 131 -10.02 3.01 -17.67
CA GLU A 131 -8.79 2.87 -16.85
C GLU A 131 -7.54 3.29 -17.65
N LEU A 132 -7.45 2.91 -18.93
CA LEU A 132 -6.33 3.28 -19.81
C LEU A 132 -6.33 4.78 -20.14
N GLU A 133 -7.51 5.36 -20.41
CA GLU A 133 -7.66 6.81 -20.60
C GLU A 133 -7.28 7.60 -19.34
N CYS A 134 -7.69 7.12 -18.16
CA CYS A 134 -7.31 7.71 -16.89
C CYS A 134 -5.79 7.65 -16.68
N ARG A 135 -5.16 6.50 -16.96
CA ARG A 135 -3.69 6.38 -16.92
C ARG A 135 -3.03 7.44 -17.78
N ASP A 136 -3.42 7.57 -19.04
CA ASP A 136 -2.77 8.49 -19.97
C ASP A 136 -3.00 9.95 -19.56
N LYS A 137 -4.20 10.27 -19.05
CA LYS A 137 -4.50 11.58 -18.44
C LYS A 137 -3.56 11.88 -17.26
N TYR A 138 -3.43 10.97 -16.30
CA TYR A 138 -2.59 11.21 -15.12
C TYR A 138 -1.10 11.19 -15.45
N ARG A 139 -0.64 10.38 -16.40
CA ARG A 139 0.74 10.44 -16.92
C ARG A 139 1.07 11.82 -17.47
N LYS A 140 0.15 12.41 -18.24
CA LYS A 140 0.31 13.77 -18.75
C LYS A 140 0.35 14.80 -17.61
N LEU A 141 -0.53 14.68 -16.61
CA LEU A 141 -0.52 15.58 -15.46
C LEU A 141 0.81 15.50 -14.66
N ILE A 142 1.31 14.28 -14.42
CA ILE A 142 2.61 14.06 -13.77
C ILE A 142 3.71 14.73 -14.58
N TYR A 143 3.74 14.49 -15.90
CA TYR A 143 4.71 15.10 -16.79
C TYR A 143 4.68 16.63 -16.72
N ASP A 144 3.49 17.23 -16.88
CA ASP A 144 3.32 18.69 -16.93
C ASP A 144 3.73 19.34 -15.60
N GLU A 145 3.37 18.72 -14.47
CA GLU A 145 3.75 19.19 -13.13
C GLU A 145 5.26 19.13 -12.91
N LEU A 146 5.90 17.99 -13.24
CA LEU A 146 7.34 17.83 -13.08
C LEU A 146 8.12 18.71 -14.06
N PHE A 147 7.64 18.90 -15.29
CA PHE A 147 8.29 19.78 -16.25
C PHE A 147 8.29 21.23 -15.74
N LYS A 148 7.16 21.70 -15.20
CA LYS A 148 7.08 23.02 -14.57
C LYS A 148 8.04 23.15 -13.40
N GLU A 149 8.07 22.18 -12.49
CA GLU A 149 9.00 22.18 -11.35
C GLU A 149 10.46 22.16 -11.79
N GLY A 150 10.82 21.34 -12.79
CA GLY A 150 12.18 21.26 -13.31
C GLY A 150 12.66 22.56 -13.96
N VAL A 151 11.77 23.29 -14.65
CA VAL A 151 12.08 24.64 -15.14
C VAL A 151 12.29 25.62 -13.98
N CYS A 152 11.47 25.57 -12.93
CA CYS A 152 11.69 26.37 -11.73
C CYS A 152 13.04 26.06 -11.07
N PHE A 153 13.38 24.76 -10.95
CA PHE A 153 14.65 24.30 -10.39
C PHE A 153 15.85 24.86 -11.15
N ALA A 154 15.85 24.73 -12.48
CA ALA A 154 16.94 25.18 -13.34
C ALA A 154 17.18 26.70 -13.28
N ASN A 155 16.13 27.48 -13.01
CA ASN A 155 16.19 28.94 -12.88
C ASN A 155 16.41 29.43 -11.44
N GLY A 156 16.51 28.52 -10.46
CA GLY A 156 16.72 28.87 -9.05
C GLY A 156 15.48 29.33 -8.29
N TYR A 157 14.28 29.09 -8.83
CA TYR A 157 13.00 29.41 -8.18
C TYR A 157 12.55 28.27 -7.26
N TYR A 158 13.32 27.99 -6.21
CA TYR A 158 13.11 26.82 -5.34
C TYR A 158 11.85 26.90 -4.46
N ASP A 159 11.35 28.11 -4.17
CA ASP A 159 10.14 28.32 -3.38
C ASP A 159 8.87 27.86 -4.11
N ASP A 160 8.92 27.77 -5.44
CA ASP A 160 7.80 27.34 -6.29
C ASP A 160 7.76 25.81 -6.50
N ILE A 161 8.64 25.07 -5.83
CA ILE A 161 8.79 23.61 -5.94
C ILE A 161 8.30 22.97 -4.64
N ASN A 162 7.61 21.83 -4.76
CA ASN A 162 7.32 21.00 -3.59
C ASN A 162 8.64 20.59 -2.92
N GLN A 163 8.77 20.86 -1.62
CA GLN A 163 10.04 20.70 -0.90
C GLN A 163 10.51 19.24 -0.80
N ASP A 164 9.58 18.29 -0.70
CA ASP A 164 9.93 16.87 -0.69
C ASP A 164 10.46 16.43 -2.06
N ARG A 165 9.83 16.88 -3.16
CA ARG A 165 10.32 16.61 -4.52
C ARG A 165 11.62 17.35 -4.85
N PHE A 166 11.80 18.56 -4.33
CA PHE A 166 13.08 19.27 -4.43
C PHE A 166 14.22 18.41 -3.90
N LYS A 167 14.07 17.84 -2.70
CA LYS A 167 15.05 16.95 -2.08
C LYS A 167 15.17 15.62 -2.83
N ASN A 168 14.06 14.95 -3.13
CA ASN A 168 14.05 13.55 -3.56
C ASN A 168 14.21 13.36 -5.07
N VAL A 169 14.02 14.41 -5.88
CA VAL A 169 14.10 14.35 -7.34
C VAL A 169 15.10 15.37 -7.87
N TRP A 170 14.91 16.65 -7.56
CA TRP A 170 15.60 17.72 -8.28
C TRP A 170 17.04 17.94 -7.81
N MET A 171 17.33 17.80 -6.51
CA MET A 171 18.68 17.98 -5.96
C MET A 171 19.75 17.06 -6.58
N TYR A 172 19.36 15.93 -7.17
CA TYR A 172 20.26 15.04 -7.92
C TYR A 172 20.92 15.73 -9.13
N PHE A 173 20.34 16.81 -9.63
CA PHE A 173 20.82 17.55 -10.79
C PHE A 173 21.43 18.91 -10.46
N GLN A 174 21.69 19.20 -9.18
CA GLN A 174 22.20 20.51 -8.72
C GLN A 174 23.52 20.96 -9.37
N TYR A 175 24.32 20.00 -9.85
CA TYR A 175 25.59 20.27 -10.51
C TYR A 175 25.47 20.41 -12.04
N CYS A 176 24.28 20.19 -12.61
CA CYS A 176 24.02 20.35 -14.03
C CYS A 176 23.72 21.83 -14.34
N PRO A 177 24.38 22.45 -15.33
CA PRO A 177 24.00 23.79 -15.79
C PRO A 177 22.54 23.82 -16.25
N GLY A 178 21.79 24.86 -15.85
CA GLY A 178 20.34 24.97 -16.09
C GLY A 178 19.93 24.83 -17.55
N ASP A 179 20.63 25.50 -18.48
CA ASP A 179 20.34 25.41 -19.92
C ASP A 179 20.50 23.98 -20.46
N ILE A 180 21.56 23.28 -20.02
CA ILE A 180 21.81 21.88 -20.40
C ILE A 180 20.73 20.97 -19.81
N PHE A 181 20.40 21.18 -18.54
CA PHE A 181 19.37 20.42 -17.84
C PHE A 181 18.01 20.50 -18.55
N ILE A 182 17.55 21.72 -18.86
CA ILE A 182 16.26 21.95 -19.52
C ILE A 182 16.23 21.30 -20.91
N HIS A 183 17.27 21.52 -21.72
CA HIS A 183 17.26 21.09 -23.12
C HIS A 183 17.61 19.61 -23.34
N GLN A 184 18.36 18.96 -22.44
CA GLN A 184 18.87 17.61 -22.67
C GLN A 184 18.34 16.55 -21.70
N HIS A 185 17.90 16.95 -20.49
CA HIS A 185 17.57 15.99 -19.44
C HIS A 185 16.12 16.05 -18.98
N LEU A 186 15.54 17.25 -18.87
CA LEU A 186 14.24 17.47 -18.23
C LEU A 186 13.12 16.62 -18.85
N ASP A 187 12.99 16.64 -20.18
CA ASP A 187 11.99 15.86 -20.92
C ASP A 187 12.07 14.35 -20.58
N SER A 188 13.27 13.77 -20.66
CA SER A 188 13.49 12.35 -20.36
C SER A 188 13.23 12.01 -18.89
N ILE A 189 13.50 12.92 -17.96
CA ILE A 189 13.22 12.71 -16.53
C ILE A 189 11.71 12.69 -16.30
N CYS A 190 10.99 13.66 -16.84
CA CYS A 190 9.53 13.76 -16.71
C CYS A 190 8.83 12.56 -17.36
N ASP A 191 9.23 12.17 -18.57
CA ASP A 191 8.67 10.99 -19.26
C ASP A 191 8.94 9.70 -18.47
N ARG A 192 10.14 9.56 -17.88
CA ARG A 192 10.45 8.43 -17.00
C ARG A 192 9.49 8.35 -15.82
N PHE A 193 9.31 9.43 -15.06
CA PHE A 193 8.40 9.43 -13.90
C PHE A 193 6.94 9.20 -14.29
N ALA A 194 6.48 9.78 -15.40
CA ALA A 194 5.15 9.51 -15.92
C ALA A 194 4.95 8.02 -16.22
N ARG A 195 5.94 7.35 -16.81
CA ARG A 195 5.86 5.91 -17.13
C ARG A 195 5.83 5.00 -15.89
N GLU A 196 6.32 5.47 -14.74
CA GLU A 196 6.23 4.75 -13.46
C GLU A 196 4.81 4.73 -12.86
N PHE A 197 3.87 5.47 -13.45
CA PHE A 197 2.44 5.42 -13.13
C PHE A 197 1.73 4.45 -14.10
N MET A 198 1.43 3.24 -13.65
CA MET A 198 1.14 2.08 -14.49
C MET A 198 -0.25 1.48 -14.25
N VAL A 199 -0.77 0.77 -15.26
CA VAL A 199 -1.99 -0.05 -15.14
C VAL A 199 -1.74 -1.42 -15.74
N ILE A 200 -2.08 -2.48 -15.00
CA ILE A 200 -2.01 -3.86 -15.48
C ILE A 200 -3.31 -4.59 -15.21
N HIS A 201 -3.76 -5.38 -16.18
CA HIS A 201 -5.02 -6.13 -16.12
C HIS A 201 -4.77 -7.61 -15.89
N ARG A 202 -5.35 -8.15 -14.82
CA ARG A 202 -5.27 -9.59 -14.50
C ARG A 202 -6.12 -10.39 -15.47
N THR A 203 -5.63 -11.57 -15.85
CA THR A 203 -6.46 -12.52 -16.61
C THR A 203 -7.42 -13.30 -15.70
N SER A 204 -7.14 -13.34 -14.40
CA SER A 204 -7.94 -14.06 -13.39
C SER A 204 -8.90 -13.13 -12.65
N LYS A 205 -10.08 -13.68 -12.32
CA LYS A 205 -11.10 -13.04 -11.48
C LYS A 205 -11.05 -13.49 -10.02
N VAL A 206 -10.05 -14.29 -9.64
CA VAL A 206 -9.85 -14.70 -8.24
C VAL A 206 -9.38 -13.50 -7.43
N LEU A 207 -10.31 -12.93 -6.66
CA LEU A 207 -10.07 -11.85 -5.73
C LEU A 207 -10.08 -12.40 -4.32
N ARG A 208 -8.90 -12.73 -3.81
CA ARG A 208 -8.66 -12.87 -2.38
C ARG A 208 -7.61 -11.85 -2.00
N LYS A 209 -7.77 -11.18 -0.84
CA LYS A 209 -6.82 -10.16 -0.39
C LYS A 209 -5.37 -10.63 -0.44
N CYS A 210 -5.16 -11.91 -0.14
CA CYS A 210 -3.83 -12.52 -0.17
C CYS A 210 -3.26 -12.78 -1.58
N GLY A 211 -4.13 -12.94 -2.58
CA GLY A 211 -3.69 -13.26 -3.94
C GLY A 211 -3.58 -12.10 -4.90
N GLN A 212 -4.09 -10.94 -4.49
CA GLN A 212 -3.98 -9.71 -5.24
C GLN A 212 -2.54 -9.17 -5.25
N TYR A 213 -1.79 -9.32 -4.15
CA TYR A 213 -0.39 -8.87 -4.10
C TYR A 213 0.62 -9.87 -4.71
N GLN A 214 0.35 -11.17 -4.63
CA GLN A 214 1.29 -12.19 -5.11
C GLN A 214 1.53 -12.10 -6.61
N ASP A 215 0.50 -11.89 -7.43
CA ASP A 215 0.66 -11.84 -8.88
C ASP A 215 1.64 -10.74 -9.32
N LEU A 216 1.60 -9.56 -8.67
CA LEU A 216 2.55 -8.48 -8.95
C LEU A 216 3.97 -8.83 -8.52
N MET A 217 4.14 -9.44 -7.34
CA MET A 217 5.45 -9.90 -6.86
C MET A 217 6.05 -10.94 -7.82
N LEU A 218 5.23 -11.89 -8.28
CA LEU A 218 5.62 -12.89 -9.28
C LEU A 218 6.07 -12.23 -10.59
N LEU A 219 5.27 -11.29 -11.10
CA LEU A 219 5.61 -10.55 -12.32
C LEU A 219 6.95 -9.83 -12.17
N SER A 220 7.17 -9.18 -11.02
CA SER A 220 8.41 -8.48 -10.72
C SER A 220 9.64 -9.39 -10.67
N GLU A 221 9.48 -10.65 -10.24
CA GLU A 221 10.52 -11.68 -10.24
C GLU A 221 10.73 -12.35 -11.61
N GLY A 222 9.91 -12.00 -12.61
CA GLY A 222 9.99 -12.55 -13.96
C GLY A 222 9.09 -13.78 -14.19
N GLU A 223 8.17 -14.07 -13.27
CA GLU A 223 7.18 -15.13 -13.41
C GLU A 223 5.89 -14.56 -14.03
N SER A 224 5.70 -14.81 -15.34
CA SER A 224 4.55 -14.32 -16.10
C SER A 224 3.43 -15.36 -16.27
N PHE A 225 3.64 -16.59 -15.80
CA PHE A 225 2.69 -17.69 -15.95
C PHE A 225 2.20 -18.18 -14.58
N ALA A 226 0.93 -18.53 -14.52
CA ALA A 226 0.29 -18.91 -13.29
C ALA A 226 0.58 -20.35 -12.89
N TYR A 227 1.13 -20.47 -11.69
CA TYR A 227 1.14 -21.71 -10.92
C TYR A 227 0.39 -21.56 -9.58
N THR A 228 -0.01 -20.33 -9.23
CA THR A 228 -0.85 -19.98 -8.07
C THR A 228 -2.33 -19.92 -8.46
N TYR A 229 -3.21 -20.14 -7.48
CA TYR A 229 -4.68 -20.15 -7.68
C TYR A 229 -5.21 -21.23 -8.63
N THR A 230 -4.44 -22.30 -8.85
CA THR A 230 -4.73 -23.33 -9.85
C THR A 230 -5.54 -24.52 -9.32
N ASP A 231 -5.70 -24.63 -8.01
CA ASP A 231 -6.42 -25.72 -7.35
C ASP A 231 -7.93 -25.65 -7.60
N ILE A 232 -8.45 -26.58 -8.40
CA ILE A 232 -9.87 -26.66 -8.75
C ILE A 232 -10.73 -27.09 -7.56
N GLU A 233 -10.21 -27.91 -6.65
CA GLU A 233 -10.97 -28.33 -5.46
C GLU A 233 -11.22 -27.13 -4.54
N TYR A 234 -10.23 -26.25 -4.41
CA TYR A 234 -10.31 -25.08 -3.54
C TYR A 234 -10.96 -23.86 -4.19
N TYR A 235 -10.68 -23.57 -5.46
CA TYR A 235 -11.16 -22.37 -6.16
C TYR A 235 -12.34 -22.63 -7.11
N GLY A 236 -12.70 -23.90 -7.35
CA GLY A 236 -13.83 -24.27 -8.19
C GLY A 236 -13.73 -23.70 -9.60
N LYS A 237 -14.83 -23.12 -10.09
CA LYS A 237 -14.89 -22.49 -11.43
C LYS A 237 -14.02 -21.24 -11.57
N MET A 238 -13.56 -20.69 -10.46
CA MET A 238 -12.68 -19.53 -10.45
C MET A 238 -11.21 -19.95 -10.49
N ALA A 239 -10.90 -21.24 -10.33
CA ALA A 239 -9.54 -21.75 -10.42
C ALA A 239 -8.90 -21.33 -11.73
N ARG A 240 -7.67 -20.84 -11.61
CA ARG A 240 -6.88 -20.40 -12.73
C ARG A 240 -6.32 -21.60 -13.48
N PRO A 241 -6.40 -21.65 -14.82
CA PRO A 241 -5.71 -22.71 -15.55
C PRO A 241 -4.20 -22.60 -15.35
N TYR A 242 -3.56 -23.73 -15.10
CA TYR A 242 -2.10 -23.81 -14.96
C TYR A 242 -1.40 -23.30 -16.24
N ASN A 243 -0.27 -22.60 -16.08
CA ASN A 243 0.53 -22.01 -17.16
C ASN A 243 -0.18 -20.96 -18.03
N GLN A 244 -1.28 -20.37 -17.59
CA GLN A 244 -1.84 -19.19 -18.26
C GLN A 244 -1.14 -17.90 -17.82
N PRO A 245 -1.08 -16.87 -18.70
CA PRO A 245 -0.49 -15.59 -18.34
C PRO A 245 -1.11 -14.99 -17.07
N THR A 246 -0.27 -14.42 -16.20
CA THR A 246 -0.72 -13.76 -14.96
C THR A 246 -1.49 -12.47 -15.24
N PHE A 247 -1.06 -11.75 -16.28
CA PHE A 247 -1.62 -10.50 -16.76
C PHE A 247 -1.80 -10.53 -18.27
N TYR A 248 -2.71 -9.71 -18.79
CA TYR A 248 -2.75 -9.42 -20.22
C TYR A 248 -1.49 -8.65 -20.62
N TYR A 249 -0.97 -8.92 -21.82
CA TYR A 249 0.23 -8.26 -22.30
C TYR A 249 -0.01 -6.74 -22.48
N SER A 250 0.88 -5.93 -21.92
CA SER A 250 0.91 -4.47 -22.11
C SER A 250 2.33 -3.93 -21.93
N SER A 251 2.57 -2.68 -22.36
CA SER A 251 3.83 -1.98 -22.09
C SER A 251 4.13 -1.88 -20.59
N ASP A 252 3.09 -1.69 -19.79
CA ASP A 252 3.21 -1.51 -18.34
C ASP A 252 3.58 -2.84 -17.65
N VAL A 253 3.07 -3.97 -18.15
CA VAL A 253 3.52 -5.30 -17.71
C VAL A 253 5.00 -5.52 -18.02
N GLN A 254 5.44 -5.15 -19.22
CA GLN A 254 6.87 -5.24 -19.59
C GLN A 254 7.74 -4.30 -18.73
N ASN A 255 7.20 -3.14 -18.34
CA ASN A 255 7.89 -2.20 -17.46
C ASN A 255 7.98 -2.67 -16.01
N ILE A 256 7.33 -3.77 -15.62
CA ILE A 256 7.42 -4.36 -14.27
C ILE A 256 8.20 -5.67 -14.30
N PHE A 257 8.09 -6.42 -15.40
CA PHE A 257 8.68 -7.73 -15.56
C PHE A 257 10.17 -7.76 -15.24
N ASN A 258 10.58 -8.65 -14.32
CA ASN A 258 11.96 -8.87 -13.91
C ASN A 258 12.69 -7.63 -13.33
N ARG A 259 11.95 -6.64 -12.80
CA ARG A 259 12.53 -5.49 -12.07
C ARG A 259 12.91 -5.78 -10.63
N ARG A 260 12.30 -6.80 -10.01
CA ARG A 260 12.54 -7.25 -8.63
C ARG A 260 12.45 -6.11 -7.60
N PHE A 261 11.24 -5.58 -7.43
CA PHE A 261 10.99 -4.60 -6.36
C PHE A 261 11.24 -5.23 -4.99
N ASP A 262 12.03 -4.59 -4.14
CA ASP A 262 12.33 -5.09 -2.79
C ASP A 262 11.07 -5.16 -1.92
N TYR A 263 10.19 -4.17 -2.09
CA TYR A 263 8.98 -4.01 -1.32
C TYR A 263 7.76 -3.68 -2.18
N THR A 264 6.63 -4.27 -1.82
CA THR A 264 5.32 -3.90 -2.37
C THR A 264 4.45 -3.33 -1.26
N LEU A 265 3.91 -2.12 -1.47
CA LEU A 265 2.91 -1.51 -0.60
C LEU A 265 1.52 -1.80 -1.14
N VAL A 266 0.78 -2.70 -0.50
CA VAL A 266 -0.55 -3.12 -0.95
C VAL A 266 -1.61 -2.15 -0.41
N LEU A 267 -2.42 -1.61 -1.33
CA LEU A 267 -3.39 -0.56 -1.07
C LEU A 267 -4.75 -0.94 -1.69
N ASP A 268 -5.83 -0.72 -0.93
CA ASP A 268 -7.18 -0.73 -1.49
C ASP A 268 -7.38 0.55 -2.33
N ALA A 269 -8.37 0.54 -3.22
CA ALA A 269 -8.65 1.65 -4.14
C ALA A 269 -8.86 3.02 -3.45
N ASP A 270 -9.44 3.01 -2.25
CA ASP A 270 -9.74 4.20 -1.43
C ASP A 270 -8.63 4.52 -0.39
N THR A 271 -7.52 3.78 -0.42
CA THR A 271 -6.44 3.97 0.57
C THR A 271 -5.48 5.07 0.12
N GLY A 272 -5.61 6.24 0.74
CA GLY A 272 -4.62 7.33 0.59
C GLY A 272 -3.33 7.06 1.35
N VAL A 273 -2.20 7.49 0.77
CA VAL A 273 -0.87 7.47 1.40
C VAL A 273 -0.42 8.91 1.64
N PRO A 274 -0.21 9.33 2.90
CA PRO A 274 0.27 10.69 3.18
C PRO A 274 1.67 10.94 2.63
N ASP A 275 1.97 12.21 2.37
CA ASP A 275 3.25 12.66 1.83
C ASP A 275 4.44 12.25 2.72
N GLY A 276 5.55 11.84 2.08
CA GLY A 276 6.77 11.38 2.74
C GLY A 276 6.62 10.11 3.59
N THR A 277 5.51 9.39 3.49
CA THR A 277 5.31 8.11 4.21
C THR A 277 6.20 7.01 3.67
N VAL A 278 6.38 6.96 2.34
CA VAL A 278 7.19 5.92 1.68
C VAL A 278 8.66 6.01 2.09
N GLU A 279 9.23 7.22 2.15
CA GLU A 279 10.61 7.44 2.62
C GLU A 279 10.80 6.89 4.05
N LYS A 280 9.84 7.16 4.94
CA LYS A 280 9.87 6.64 6.32
C LYS A 280 9.78 5.11 6.36
N LEU A 281 8.91 4.52 5.54
CA LEU A 281 8.75 3.06 5.48
C LEU A 281 10.02 2.39 4.97
N LEU A 282 10.61 2.90 3.89
CA LEU A 282 11.87 2.42 3.34
C LEU A 282 13.01 2.55 4.34
N GLY A 283 13.08 3.66 5.08
CA GLY A 283 14.11 3.83 6.11
C GLY A 283 13.99 2.83 7.26
N ILE A 284 12.77 2.47 7.65
CA ILE A 284 12.53 1.42 8.65
C ILE A 284 12.85 0.03 8.08
N ALA A 285 12.51 -0.21 6.81
CA ALA A 285 12.82 -1.44 6.10
C ALA A 285 14.33 -1.68 6.02
N ALA A 286 15.09 -0.64 5.66
CA ALA A 286 16.54 -0.68 5.57
C ALA A 286 17.20 -1.02 6.92
N ALA A 287 16.62 -0.54 8.02
CA ALA A 287 17.10 -0.85 9.36
C ALA A 287 16.65 -2.23 9.90
N ASN A 288 15.65 -2.86 9.26
CA ASN A 288 15.06 -4.14 9.69
C ASN A 288 14.80 -5.05 8.47
N PRO A 289 15.84 -5.41 7.69
CA PRO A 289 15.68 -6.13 6.44
C PRO A 289 15.02 -7.51 6.62
N GLU A 290 15.14 -8.11 7.80
CA GLU A 290 14.56 -9.40 8.14
C GLU A 290 13.04 -9.38 8.40
N LYS A 291 12.39 -8.21 8.41
CA LYS A 291 11.00 -8.06 8.85
C LYS A 291 10.09 -7.48 7.77
N GLY A 292 8.85 -8.00 7.70
CA GLY A 292 7.75 -7.34 6.99
C GLY A 292 7.17 -6.20 7.82
N ILE A 293 6.71 -5.12 7.19
CA ILE A 293 6.07 -4.00 7.90
C ILE A 293 4.57 -4.10 7.69
N ILE A 294 3.83 -4.15 8.79
CA ILE A 294 2.37 -4.15 8.80
C ILE A 294 1.91 -2.86 9.48
N GLN A 295 1.28 -1.96 8.72
CA GLN A 295 0.67 -0.77 9.30
C GLN A 295 -0.86 -0.94 9.29
N PRO A 296 -1.48 -1.24 10.44
CA PRO A 296 -2.93 -1.26 10.53
C PRO A 296 -3.46 0.16 10.31
N SER A 297 -4.23 0.36 9.23
CA SER A 297 -4.94 1.62 8.97
C SER A 297 -6.28 1.56 9.69
N ILE A 298 -6.33 1.97 10.95
CA ILE A 298 -7.60 2.29 11.61
C ILE A 298 -7.68 3.81 11.71
N LYS A 299 -8.17 4.46 10.65
CA LYS A 299 -8.73 5.82 10.73
C LYS A 299 -10.24 5.70 10.96
N LEU A 300 -10.68 5.86 12.20
CA LEU A 300 -12.08 6.13 12.54
C LEU A 300 -12.22 7.64 12.73
N SER A 301 -12.53 8.39 11.67
CA SER A 301 -12.92 9.80 11.78
C SER A 301 -14.20 10.06 11.00
N ARG A 302 -15.12 10.80 11.63
CA ARG A 302 -16.49 11.07 11.17
C ARG A 302 -16.62 12.37 10.38
N ASP A 303 -15.51 13.05 10.09
CA ASP A 303 -15.54 14.48 9.77
C ASP A 303 -15.44 14.75 8.27
N LEU A 304 -16.57 14.54 7.60
CA LEU A 304 -17.08 15.57 6.70
C LEU A 304 -17.41 16.78 7.58
N ILE A 305 -16.69 17.91 7.45
CA ILE A 305 -17.12 19.32 7.68
C ILE A 305 -15.91 20.18 8.12
N ARG A 306 -15.47 21.03 7.18
CA ARG A 306 -14.82 22.34 7.32
C ARG A 306 -13.40 22.46 7.90
N SER A 307 -12.54 22.92 6.99
CA SER A 307 -11.51 23.96 7.11
C SER A 307 -10.35 23.78 8.07
N THR A 308 -9.17 23.91 7.44
CA THR A 308 -7.95 24.58 7.91
C THR A 308 -7.19 23.94 9.08
N GLU A 309 -5.97 23.50 8.73
CA GLU A 309 -4.81 23.29 9.60
C GLU A 309 -4.99 22.30 10.76
N GLN A 310 -4.51 21.06 10.57
CA GLN A 310 -4.10 20.21 11.69
C GLN A 310 -2.80 19.44 11.38
N PRO A 311 -1.89 19.31 12.36
CA PRO A 311 -0.51 18.87 12.17
C PRO A 311 -0.39 17.37 11.95
N ALA A 312 0.72 16.98 11.31
CA ALA A 312 1.15 15.60 11.06
C ALA A 312 0.89 14.68 12.26
N CYS A 313 -0.07 13.76 12.13
CA CYS A 313 -0.46 12.84 13.19
C CYS A 313 0.18 11.46 12.98
N GLU A 314 0.73 10.92 14.07
CA GLU A 314 1.77 9.91 14.15
C GLU A 314 1.38 8.49 13.70
N ILE A 315 2.35 7.84 13.04
CA ILE A 315 2.30 6.47 12.55
C ILE A 315 2.55 5.51 13.71
N ASN A 316 1.52 4.80 14.18
CA ASN A 316 1.69 3.62 15.04
C ASN A 316 2.04 2.41 14.16
N MET A 317 3.31 2.05 14.13
CA MET A 317 3.82 0.95 13.30
C MET A 317 4.03 -0.30 14.15
N GLN A 318 3.44 -1.42 13.75
CA GLN A 318 3.71 -2.73 14.35
C GLN A 318 4.42 -3.61 13.34
N VAL A 319 5.60 -4.06 13.72
CA VAL A 319 6.32 -5.05 12.94
C VAL A 319 5.70 -6.40 13.26
N ALA A 320 5.05 -7.03 12.29
CA ALA A 320 4.33 -8.28 12.50
C ALA A 320 4.76 -9.34 11.48
N GLU A 321 5.05 -10.53 12.01
CA GLU A 321 5.26 -11.76 11.25
C GLU A 321 3.87 -12.37 10.98
N TYR A 322 3.44 -12.31 9.72
CA TYR A 322 2.21 -12.91 9.17
C TYR A 322 0.88 -12.38 9.73
N SER A 323 0.03 -11.87 8.83
CA SER A 323 -1.42 -11.84 9.04
C SER A 323 -2.14 -11.69 7.69
N THR A 324 -3.21 -12.46 7.56
CA THR A 324 -4.15 -12.44 6.44
C THR A 324 -5.38 -11.64 6.85
N ASP A 325 -5.76 -10.67 6.01
CA ASP A 325 -7.03 -9.92 6.02
C ASP A 325 -7.20 -8.75 7.02
N MET A 326 -6.97 -7.50 6.57
CA MET A 326 -7.87 -6.32 6.69
C MET A 326 -7.25 -5.09 6.01
N ARG A 327 -7.96 -3.95 5.98
CA ARG A 327 -7.54 -2.65 5.41
C ARG A 327 -6.25 -2.16 6.07
N VAL A 328 -5.13 -2.67 5.59
CA VAL A 328 -3.82 -2.61 6.24
C VAL A 328 -2.84 -2.22 5.16
N LEU A 329 -1.99 -1.22 5.44
CA LEU A 329 -0.81 -0.97 4.64
C LEU A 329 0.10 -2.19 4.85
N HIS A 330 0.14 -3.09 3.87
CA HIS A 330 1.07 -4.21 3.90
C HIS A 330 2.31 -3.82 3.10
N MET A 331 3.46 -3.70 3.76
CA MET A 331 4.75 -3.72 3.08
C MET A 331 5.32 -5.13 3.16
N VAL A 332 5.15 -5.88 2.08
CA VAL A 332 5.59 -7.29 2.00
C VAL A 332 6.98 -7.33 1.37
N ARG A 333 7.91 -8.02 2.02
CA ARG A 333 9.25 -8.33 1.49
C ARG A 333 9.14 -9.45 0.46
N GLY A 334 9.80 -9.30 -0.69
CA GLY A 334 9.76 -10.22 -1.83
C GLY A 334 10.45 -11.59 -1.65
N GLU A 335 10.16 -12.37 -0.61
CA GLU A 335 10.65 -13.76 -0.52
C GLU A 335 9.57 -14.74 -1.00
N ILE A 336 9.73 -15.32 -2.20
CA ILE A 336 8.86 -16.37 -2.73
C ILE A 336 9.30 -17.72 -2.18
N GLN A 337 8.48 -18.35 -1.32
CA GLN A 337 8.62 -19.78 -1.03
C GLN A 337 7.99 -20.60 -2.15
N ARG A 338 8.82 -21.36 -2.88
CA ARG A 338 8.35 -22.38 -3.84
C ARG A 338 7.85 -23.60 -3.07
N ASP A 339 6.56 -23.90 -3.18
CA ASP A 339 6.02 -25.17 -2.71
C ASP A 339 6.53 -26.28 -3.63
N THR A 340 7.54 -27.02 -3.15
CA THR A 340 8.11 -28.18 -3.84
C THR A 340 7.32 -29.42 -3.44
N ARG A 341 6.07 -29.51 -3.88
CA ARG A 341 5.30 -30.75 -3.85
C ARG A 341 4.65 -30.96 -5.22
N MET A 342 5.32 -31.80 -6.03
CA MET A 342 4.68 -32.51 -7.15
C MET A 342 3.79 -33.63 -6.61
#